data_AF-A0A5J4PT43-F1
#
_entry.id   AF-A0A5J4PT43-F1
#
_cell.length_a   1.000
_cell.length_b   1.000
_cell.length_c   1.000
_cell.angle_alpha   90.00
_cell.angle_beta   90.00
_cell.angle_gamma   90.00
#
_symmetry.space_group_name_H-M   'P 1'
#
loop_
_entity.id
_entity.type
_entity.pdbx_description
1 polymer ?
#
loop_
_entity_poly.entity_id
_entity_poly.type
_entity_poly.pdbx_seq_one_letter_code
_entity_poly.pdbx_strand_id
1 'polypeptide(L)'
;MKRFLPDLIAIIVFIVISVVYFSPAVFESRVLFQHDSTAGVGAGQEAKEYYERTGERTRWTNSLFGGMPTYQLSPSYDSTQPLNFIQKAYRLFLPNYVGLVFMMMLGFYIL
;
A
#
# COMPACT_ATOMS: atom_id res chain seq x y z
N MET A 1 -3.74 -2.65 35.54
CA MET A 1 -3.16 -3.60 34.55
C MET A 1 -4.18 -4.55 33.90
N LYS A 2 -5.22 -5.05 34.60
CA LYS A 2 -6.22 -5.97 33.99
C LYS A 2 -7.17 -5.36 32.95
N ARG A 3 -7.26 -4.03 32.86
CA ARG A 3 -8.18 -3.31 31.94
C ARG A 3 -7.69 -3.25 30.48
N PHE A 4 -6.39 -3.13 30.25
CA PHE A 4 -5.80 -3.05 28.90
C PHE A 4 -5.50 -4.42 28.28
N LEU A 5 -5.53 -5.47 29.10
CA LEU A 5 -5.29 -6.83 28.66
C LEU A 5 -6.30 -7.34 27.62
N PRO A 6 -7.63 -7.15 27.78
CA PRO A 6 -8.59 -7.55 26.75
C PRO A 6 -8.39 -6.80 25.42
N ASP A 7 -8.08 -5.50 25.47
CA ASP A 7 -7.83 -4.70 24.26
C ASP A 7 -6.59 -5.18 23.50
N LEU A 8 -5.50 -5.46 24.23
CA LEU A 8 -4.29 -6.01 23.65
C LEU A 8 -4.54 -7.38 23.00
N ILE A 9 -5.32 -8.24 23.66
CA ILE A 9 -5.70 -9.54 23.12
C ILE A 9 -6.53 -9.36 21.84
N ALA A 10 -7.51 -8.44 21.81
CA ALA A 10 -8.31 -8.17 20.63
C ALA A 10 -7.44 -7.71 19.44
N ILE A 11 -6.50 -6.79 19.67
CA ILE A 11 -5.57 -6.31 18.64
C ILE A 11 -4.73 -7.46 18.09
N ILE A 12 -4.17 -8.32 18.96
CA ILE A 12 -3.39 -9.49 18.54
C ILE A 12 -4.27 -10.44 17.71
N VAL A 13 -5.49 -10.71 18.15
CA VAL A 13 -6.45 -11.57 17.43
C VAL A 13 -6.76 -10.99 16.05
N PHE A 14 -6.98 -9.68 15.92
CA PHE A 14 -7.24 -9.03 14.63
C PHE A 14 -6.06 -9.16 13.66
N ILE A 15 -4.82 -9.01 14.15
CA ILE A 15 -3.61 -9.24 13.36
C ILE A 15 -3.58 -10.70 12.86
N VAL A 16 -3.78 -11.66 13.76
CA VAL A 16 -3.77 -13.10 13.43
C VAL A 16 -4.84 -13.43 12.39
N ILE A 17 -6.08 -12.99 12.58
CA ILE A 17 -7.18 -13.21 11.63
C ILE A 17 -6.82 -12.63 10.26
N SER A 18 -6.31 -11.40 10.22
CA SER A 18 -5.97 -10.73 8.96
C SER A 18 -4.87 -11.48 8.20
N VAL A 19 -3.84 -11.97 8.89
CA VAL A 19 -2.75 -12.74 8.28
C VAL A 19 -3.23 -14.12 7.81
N VAL A 20 -4.00 -14.84 8.64
CA VAL A 20 -4.51 -16.18 8.31
C VAL A 20 -5.47 -16.13 7.12
N TYR A 21 -6.33 -15.12 7.06
CA TYR A 21 -7.27 -14.92 5.96
C TYR A 21 -6.56 -14.82 4.60
N PHE A 22 -5.38 -14.18 4.55
CA PHE A 22 -4.55 -14.07 3.36
C PHE A 22 -3.36 -15.05 3.36
N SER A 23 -3.45 -16.18 4.05
CA SER A 23 -2.34 -17.14 4.18
C SER A 23 -1.71 -17.56 2.84
N PRO A 24 -2.45 -17.83 1.74
CA PRO A 24 -1.80 -18.19 0.47
C PRO A 24 -1.00 -17.03 -0.13
N ALA A 25 -1.48 -15.80 0.03
CA ALA A 25 -0.79 -14.61 -0.46
C ALA A 25 0.43 -14.25 0.41
N VAL A 26 0.33 -14.42 1.73
CA VAL A 26 1.37 -14.06 2.70
C VAL A 26 2.49 -15.10 2.73
N PHE A 27 2.18 -16.39 2.78
CA PHE A 27 3.17 -17.46 2.97
C PHE A 27 3.61 -18.10 1.65
N GLU A 28 2.71 -18.23 0.69
CA GLU A 28 3.02 -18.89 -0.60
C GLU A 28 3.25 -17.90 -1.74
N SER A 29 3.18 -16.60 -1.47
CA SER A 29 3.28 -15.52 -2.47
C SER A 29 2.30 -15.67 -3.64
N ARG A 30 1.20 -16.41 -3.44
CA ARG A 30 0.16 -16.61 -4.45
C ARG A 30 -0.78 -15.40 -4.45
N VAL A 31 -0.34 -14.34 -5.10
CA VAL A 31 -1.12 -13.12 -5.27
C VAL A 31 -1.90 -13.19 -6.59
N LEU A 32 -3.16 -12.74 -6.58
CA LEU A 32 -3.96 -12.67 -7.78
C LEU A 32 -3.38 -11.62 -8.74
N PHE A 33 -3.11 -12.04 -9.98
CA PHE A 33 -2.67 -11.14 -11.02
C PHE A 33 -3.81 -10.21 -11.45
N GLN A 34 -3.65 -8.90 -11.24
CA GLN A 34 -4.61 -7.89 -11.64
C GLN A 34 -4.06 -7.16 -12.86
N HIS A 35 -4.67 -7.41 -14.02
CA HIS A 35 -4.21 -6.85 -15.29
C HIS A 35 -4.07 -5.32 -15.23
N ASP A 36 -5.06 -4.63 -14.67
CA ASP A 36 -5.05 -3.17 -14.53
C ASP A 36 -3.92 -2.67 -13.62
N SER A 37 -3.65 -3.37 -12.52
CA SER A 37 -2.52 -3.04 -11.64
C SER A 37 -1.19 -3.19 -12.38
N THR A 38 -1.03 -4.27 -13.16
CA THR A 38 0.20 -4.50 -13.92
C THR A 38 0.39 -3.53 -15.08
N ALA A 39 -0.69 -3.16 -15.75
CA ALA A 39 -0.69 -2.13 -16.78
C ALA A 39 -0.30 -0.76 -16.17
N GLY A 40 -0.82 -0.44 -14.98
CA GLY A 40 -0.45 0.78 -14.24
C GLY A 40 1.03 0.81 -13.85
N VAL A 41 1.60 -0.31 -13.42
CA VAL A 41 3.05 -0.42 -13.14
C VAL A 41 3.87 -0.19 -14.42
N GLY A 42 3.47 -0.79 -15.53
CA GLY A 42 4.11 -0.57 -16.83
C GLY A 42 4.05 0.89 -17.28
N ALA A 43 2.89 1.53 -17.12
CA ALA A 43 2.68 2.95 -17.43
C ALA A 43 3.59 3.89 -16.63
N GLY A 44 3.96 3.52 -15.39
CA GLY A 44 4.86 4.30 -14.54
C GLY A 44 6.35 4.02 -14.72
N GLN A 45 6.73 3.02 -15.53
CA GLN A 45 8.11 2.53 -15.59
C GLN A 45 9.11 3.58 -16.12
N GLU A 46 8.75 4.31 -17.18
CA GLU A 46 9.59 5.40 -17.72
C GLU A 46 9.83 6.50 -16.67
N ALA A 47 8.79 6.89 -15.94
CA ALA A 47 8.90 7.92 -14.90
C ALA A 47 9.78 7.46 -13.73
N LYS A 48 9.68 6.18 -13.35
CA LYS A 48 10.53 5.57 -12.32
C LYS A 48 12.00 5.57 -12.76
N GLU A 49 12.28 5.09 -13.97
CA GLU A 49 13.64 5.01 -14.49
C GLU A 49 14.28 6.39 -14.67
N TYR A 50 13.50 7.39 -15.13
CA TYR A 50 13.96 8.77 -15.19
C TYR A 50 14.36 9.31 -13.81
N TYR A 51 13.54 9.04 -12.79
CA TYR A 51 13.83 9.45 -11.41
C TYR A 51 15.07 8.75 -10.85
N GLU A 52 15.25 7.45 -11.09
CA GLU A 52 16.43 6.70 -10.65
C GLU A 52 17.73 7.23 -11.29
N ARG A 53 17.67 7.73 -12.52
CA ARG A 53 18.83 8.28 -13.25
C ARG A 53 19.16 9.73 -12.89
N THR A 54 18.14 10.57 -12.70
CA THR A 54 18.31 12.03 -12.59
C THR A 54 18.08 12.56 -11.18
N GLY A 55 17.40 11.81 -10.32
CA GLY A 55 16.86 12.30 -9.05
C GLY A 55 15.66 13.23 -9.18
N GLU A 56 15.21 13.55 -10.40
CA GLU A 56 14.09 14.44 -10.66
C GLU A 56 12.86 13.67 -11.14
N ARG A 57 11.66 14.16 -10.80
CA ARG A 57 10.40 13.57 -11.27
C ARG A 57 10.03 14.16 -12.62
N THR A 58 9.89 13.32 -13.65
CA THR A 58 9.39 13.80 -14.95
C THR A 58 7.92 14.19 -14.87
N ARG A 59 7.56 15.29 -15.54
CA ARG A 59 6.18 15.78 -15.68
C ARG A 59 5.50 15.27 -16.95
N TRP A 60 6.23 14.56 -17.80
CA TRP A 60 5.77 14.04 -19.09
C TRP A 60 6.31 12.62 -19.31
N THR A 61 5.47 11.74 -19.85
CA THR A 61 5.88 10.40 -20.32
C THR A 61 5.69 10.32 -21.82
N ASN A 62 6.63 9.69 -22.53
CA ASN A 62 6.55 9.45 -23.97
C ASN A 62 6.05 8.04 -24.30
N SER A 63 6.03 7.14 -23.31
CA SER A 63 5.68 5.74 -23.46
C SER A 63 4.18 5.48 -23.69
N LEU A 64 3.32 6.47 -23.47
CA LEU A 64 1.86 6.32 -23.53
C LEU A 64 1.25 7.35 -24.47
N PHE A 65 0.37 6.89 -25.37
CA PHE A 65 -0.47 7.72 -26.25
C PHE A 65 0.27 8.81 -27.03
N GLY A 66 1.54 8.59 -27.39
CA GLY A 66 2.37 9.57 -28.10
C GLY A 66 2.88 10.73 -27.23
N GLY A 67 2.65 10.67 -25.92
CA GLY A 67 3.04 11.69 -24.97
C GLY A 67 1.88 12.10 -24.07
N MET A 68 2.07 12.09 -22.75
CA MET A 68 1.08 12.62 -21.82
C MET A 68 1.68 13.12 -20.49
N PRO A 69 0.99 14.00 -19.75
CA PRO A 69 1.43 14.42 -18.43
C PRO A 69 1.40 13.30 -17.39
N THR A 70 2.41 13.23 -16.52
CA THR A 70 2.53 12.16 -15.50
C THR A 70 1.63 12.34 -14.29
N TYR A 71 1.04 13.53 -14.07
CA TYR A 71 0.16 13.76 -12.92
C TYR A 71 -1.12 12.92 -12.96
N GLN A 72 -1.52 12.40 -14.13
CA GLN A 72 -2.66 11.50 -14.30
C GLN A 72 -2.33 10.03 -13.99
N LEU A 73 -1.04 9.68 -13.89
CA LEU A 73 -0.58 8.32 -13.63
C LEU A 73 -0.32 8.07 -12.14
N SER A 74 0.67 8.78 -11.60
CA SER A 74 1.18 8.56 -10.25
C SER A 74 1.74 9.86 -9.69
N PRO A 75 0.84 10.80 -9.31
CA PRO A 75 1.27 12.07 -8.75
C PRO A 75 2.03 11.83 -7.44
N SER A 76 3.30 12.23 -7.43
CA SER A 76 4.22 12.02 -6.31
C SER A 76 4.78 13.35 -5.84
N TYR A 77 4.57 13.67 -4.57
CA TYR A 77 5.01 14.91 -3.94
C TYR A 77 5.76 14.59 -2.65
N ASP A 78 6.81 15.34 -2.33
CA ASP A 78 7.56 15.12 -1.09
C ASP A 78 6.72 15.42 0.16
N SER A 79 5.71 16.28 0.02
CA SER A 79 4.74 16.59 1.07
C SER A 79 3.88 15.39 1.48
N THR A 80 3.79 14.32 0.69
CA THR A 80 3.02 13.13 1.07
C THR A 80 3.82 12.12 1.89
N GLN A 81 5.13 12.31 2.06
CA GLN A 81 5.99 11.39 2.82
C GLN A 81 5.52 11.18 4.27
N PRO A 82 5.19 12.22 5.06
CA PRO A 82 4.71 12.04 6.43
C PRO A 82 3.39 11.26 6.47
N LEU A 83 2.47 11.54 5.55
CA LEU A 83 1.18 10.83 5.44
C LEU A 83 1.39 9.35 5.11
N ASN A 84 2.27 9.04 4.15
CA ASN A 84 2.61 7.67 3.80
C ASN A 84 3.22 6.91 4.98
N PHE A 85 4.03 7.57 5.80
CA PHE A 85 4.60 6.98 7.01
C PHE A 85 3.53 6.68 8.06
N ILE A 86 2.64 7.65 8.35
CA ILE A 86 1.52 7.47 9.28
C ILE A 86 0.61 6.33 8.81
N GLN A 87 0.30 6.27 7.52
CA GLN A 87 -0.49 5.18 6.95
C GLN A 87 0.18 3.81 7.11
N LYS A 88 1.50 3.73 6.92
CA LYS A 88 2.29 2.50 7.15
C LYS A 88 2.30 2.09 8.62
N ALA A 89 2.45 3.05 9.53
CA ALA A 89 2.41 2.79 10.97
C ALA A 89 1.02 2.33 11.42
N TYR A 90 -0.04 2.97 10.93
CA TYR A 90 -1.43 2.64 11.27
C TYR A 90 -1.81 1.21 10.86
N ARG A 91 -1.31 0.74 9.71
CA ARG A 91 -1.48 -0.65 9.26
C ARG A 91 -0.44 -1.63 9.83
N LEU A 92 0.35 -1.22 10.83
CA LEU A 92 1.40 -2.03 11.47
C LEU A 92 2.46 -2.57 10.50
N PHE A 93 2.76 -1.82 9.42
CA PHE A 93 3.67 -2.23 8.35
C PHE A 93 3.28 -3.55 7.64
N LEU A 94 2.05 -4.03 7.83
CA LEU A 94 1.52 -5.19 7.15
C LEU A 94 1.34 -4.90 5.65
N PRO A 95 1.32 -5.95 4.78
CA PRO A 95 0.98 -5.79 3.38
C PRO A 95 -0.36 -5.07 3.22
N ASN A 96 -0.52 -4.25 2.17
CA ASN A 96 -1.68 -3.37 2.00
C ASN A 96 -3.03 -4.09 2.20
N TYR A 97 -3.17 -5.29 1.64
CA TYR A 97 -4.39 -6.09 1.71
C TYR A 97 -4.66 -6.64 3.13
N VAL A 98 -3.62 -7.11 3.83
CA VAL A 98 -3.73 -7.57 5.24
C VAL A 98 -4.07 -6.41 6.16
N GLY A 99 -3.33 -5.31 6.00
CA GLY A 99 -3.49 -4.10 6.80
C GLY A 99 -4.89 -3.51 6.69
N LEU A 100 -5.53 -3.59 5.51
CA LEU A 100 -6.89 -3.09 5.30
C LEU A 100 -7.92 -3.86 6.14
N VAL A 101 -7.87 -5.20 6.14
CA VAL A 101 -8.76 -6.03 6.96
C VAL A 101 -8.53 -5.78 8.45
N PHE A 102 -7.27 -5.66 8.87
CA PHE A 102 -6.92 -5.27 10.25
C PHE A 102 -7.53 -3.92 10.63
N MET A 103 -7.35 -2.89 9.81
CA MET A 103 -7.86 -1.53 10.07
C MET A 103 -9.40 -1.51 10.13
N MET A 104 -10.08 -2.31 9.32
CA MET A 104 -11.55 -2.42 9.36
C MET A 104 -12.04 -3.02 10.68
N MET A 105 -11.42 -4.12 11.15
CA MET A 105 -11.76 -4.73 12.44
C MET A 105 -11.43 -3.81 13.62
N LEU A 106 -10.27 -3.16 13.57
CA LEU A 106 -9.87 -2.17 14.59
C LEU A 106 -10.85 -0.99 14.63
N GLY A 107 -11.26 -0.49 13.46
CA GLY A 107 -12.24 0.59 13.35
C GLY A 107 -13.60 0.20 13.94
N PHE A 108 -14.06 -1.02 13.69
CA PHE A 108 -15.30 -1.53 14.29
C PHE A 108 -15.18 -1.74 15.80
N TYR A 109 -14.02 -2.15 16.30
CA TYR A 109 -13.79 -2.37 17.73
C TYR A 109 -13.77 -1.08 18.55
N ILE A 110 -13.31 0.02 17.96
CA ILE A 110 -13.21 1.33 18.63
C ILE A 110 -14.56 2.08 18.63
N LEU A 111 -15.46 1.78 17.67
CA LEU A 111 -16.79 2.38 17.53
C LEU A 111 -17.77 1.88 18.60
#